data_AF-A0A8S3K488-F1
#
_entry.id   AF-A0A8S3K488-F1
#
_cell.length_a   1.000
_cell.length_b   1.000
_cell.length_c   1.000
_cell.angle_alpha   90.00
_cell.angle_beta   90.00
_cell.angle_gamma   90.00
#
_symmetry.space_group_name_H-M   'P 1'
#
loop_
_entity.id
_entity.type
_entity.pdbx_description
1 polymer ?
#
loop_
_entity_poly.entity_id
_entity_poly.type
_entity_poly.pdbx_seq_one_letter_code
_entity_poly.pdbx_strand_id
1 'polypeptide(L)'
;MFIYSIFGMSFFAYVRKAAGVTEIFNFETFPNSLIILFQMCTTAGWSGVLQALTNDQPPDCDPTLNTPSHRGDCGGMAIAIPFLISYLIISSLVVVNMYIAVVMSSFRSHYYTQLSARQQRD
;
A
#
# COMPACT_ATOMS: atom_id res chain seq x y z
N MET A 1 -1.08 3.17 -6.39
CA MET A 1 -0.69 1.79 -6.73
C MET A 1 0.46 1.77 -7.71
N PHE A 2 0.23 1.99 -9.02
CA PHE A 2 1.26 1.87 -10.06
C PHE A 2 2.61 2.54 -9.76
N ILE A 3 2.61 3.85 -9.47
CA ILE A 3 3.84 4.61 -9.20
C ILE A 3 4.60 4.05 -7.98
N TYR A 4 3.86 3.70 -6.92
CA TYR A 4 4.44 3.10 -5.71
C TYR A 4 4.97 1.69 -5.96
N SER A 5 4.40 0.93 -6.89
CA SER A 5 4.95 -0.37 -7.30
C SER A 5 6.31 -0.21 -7.97
N ILE A 6 6.45 0.78 -8.87
CA ILE A 6 7.72 1.04 -9.55
C ILE A 6 8.81 1.47 -8.54
N PHE A 7 8.50 2.45 -7.69
CA PHE A 7 9.45 2.88 -6.65
C PHE A 7 9.77 1.77 -5.64
N GLY A 8 8.76 1.00 -5.23
CA GLY A 8 8.93 -0.11 -4.30
C GLY A 8 9.92 -1.15 -4.82
N MET A 9 9.81 -1.52 -6.11
CA MET A 9 10.79 -2.42 -6.73
C MET A 9 12.21 -1.83 -6.76
N SER A 10 12.35 -0.55 -7.10
CA SER A 10 13.67 0.07 -7.19
C SER A 10 14.41 0.15 -5.85
N PHE A 11 13.69 0.31 -4.74
CA PHE A 11 14.29 0.50 -3.42
C PHE A 11 14.27 -0.75 -2.53
N PHE A 12 13.29 -1.63 -2.68
CA PHE A 12 13.00 -2.68 -1.70
C PHE A 12 12.94 -4.10 -2.27
N ALA A 13 13.33 -4.31 -3.53
CA ALA A 13 13.29 -5.63 -4.17
C ALA A 13 14.09 -6.71 -3.42
N TYR A 14 15.19 -6.34 -2.77
CA TYR A 14 16.12 -7.30 -2.15
C TYR A 14 16.11 -7.28 -0.63
N VAL A 15 15.14 -6.58 -0.02
CA VAL A 15 15.03 -6.56 1.45
C VAL A 15 14.73 -7.96 1.96
N ARG A 16 15.37 -8.33 3.08
CA ARG A 16 15.14 -9.62 3.72
C ARG A 16 13.66 -9.88 3.96
N LYS A 17 13.20 -11.08 3.57
CA LYS A 17 11.84 -11.54 3.81
C LYS A 17 11.65 -11.79 5.31
N ALA A 18 10.89 -10.92 5.96
CA ALA A 18 10.56 -10.99 7.39
C ALA A 18 9.24 -10.28 7.68
N ALA A 19 8.61 -10.64 8.81
CA ALA A 19 7.37 -10.03 9.32
C ALA A 19 6.22 -9.95 8.28
N GLY A 20 6.12 -8.85 7.53
CA GLY A 20 5.11 -8.65 6.49
C GLY A 20 5.57 -8.89 5.05
N VAL A 21 6.86 -9.16 4.83
CA VAL A 21 7.44 -9.43 3.51
C VAL A 21 7.65 -10.95 3.35
N THR A 22 7.03 -11.54 2.34
CA THR A 22 7.00 -12.99 2.06
C THR A 22 7.28 -13.29 0.60
N GLU A 23 7.25 -14.56 0.19
CA GLU A 23 7.43 -14.97 -1.22
C GLU A 23 6.39 -14.38 -2.20
N ILE A 24 5.20 -14.03 -1.70
CA ILE A 24 4.11 -13.49 -2.52
C ILE A 24 3.93 -11.99 -2.25
N PHE A 25 4.06 -11.57 -1.00
CA PHE A 25 3.96 -10.18 -0.58
C PHE A 25 5.36 -9.57 -0.49
N ASN A 26 5.91 -9.10 -1.61
CA ASN A 26 7.22 -8.46 -1.68
C ASN A 26 7.31 -7.44 -2.82
N PHE A 27 8.46 -6.80 -2.95
CA PHE A 27 8.77 -5.83 -4.00
C PHE A 27 9.73 -6.37 -5.07
N GLU A 28 9.90 -7.70 -5.19
CA GLU A 28 10.84 -8.30 -6.18
C GLU A 28 10.35 -8.11 -7.62
N THR A 29 9.03 -8.19 -7.83
CA THR A 29 8.41 -8.08 -9.15
C THR A 29 7.22 -7.12 -9.13
N PHE A 30 6.83 -6.65 -10.31
CA PHE A 30 5.73 -5.70 -10.44
C PHE A 30 4.39 -6.26 -9.92
N PRO A 31 3.98 -7.50 -10.26
CA PRO A 31 2.76 -8.09 -9.70
C PRO A 31 2.82 -8.28 -8.18
N ASN A 32 3.93 -8.77 -7.63
CA ASN A 32 4.08 -8.92 -6.18
C ASN A 32 3.96 -7.56 -5.47
N SER A 33 4.60 -6.53 -6.04
CA SER A 33 4.52 -5.16 -5.55
C SER A 33 3.09 -4.62 -5.57
N LEU A 34 2.31 -4.96 -6.60
CA LEU A 34 0.90 -4.59 -6.66
C LEU A 34 0.08 -5.29 -5.57
N ILE A 35 0.33 -6.57 -5.30
CA ILE A 35 -0.40 -7.35 -4.30
C ILE A 35 -0.14 -6.82 -2.89
N ILE A 36 1.13 -6.58 -2.53
CA ILE A 36 1.48 -6.04 -1.21
C ILE A 36 0.93 -4.62 -1.01
N LEU A 37 0.98 -3.78 -2.04
CA LEU A 37 0.36 -2.46 -1.99
C LEU A 37 -1.16 -2.57 -1.87
N PHE A 38 -1.81 -3.45 -2.64
CA PHE A 38 -3.25 -3.66 -2.56
C PHE A 38 -3.70 -4.05 -1.14
N GLN A 39 -2.97 -4.96 -0.47
CA GLN A 39 -3.21 -5.28 0.94
C GLN A 39 -3.10 -4.04 1.84
N MET A 40 -2.06 -3.23 1.67
CA MET A 40 -1.86 -2.03 2.48
C MET A 40 -2.84 -0.90 2.16
N CYS A 41 -3.52 -0.92 1.00
CA CYS A 41 -4.56 0.05 0.65
C CYS A 41 -5.74 -0.02 1.63
N THR A 42 -5.99 -1.20 2.22
CA THR A 42 -6.99 -1.40 3.28
C THR A 42 -6.39 -1.24 4.68
N THR A 43 -5.23 -0.59 4.78
CA THR A 43 -4.44 -0.41 6.02
C THR A 43 -4.08 -1.71 6.76
N ALA A 44 -4.09 -2.85 6.07
CA ALA A 44 -3.70 -4.13 6.64
C ALA A 44 -2.21 -4.42 6.41
N GLY A 45 -1.55 -5.07 7.39
CA GLY A 45 -0.18 -5.57 7.24
C GLY A 45 0.94 -4.53 7.18
N TRP A 46 0.63 -3.23 7.19
CA TRP A 46 1.63 -2.15 7.03
C TRP A 46 2.72 -2.17 8.11
N SER A 47 2.41 -2.57 9.34
CA SER A 47 3.38 -2.59 10.44
C SER A 47 4.47 -3.64 10.23
N GLY A 48 4.09 -4.83 9.78
CA GLY A 48 5.04 -5.90 9.43
C GLY A 48 5.86 -5.57 8.19
N VAL A 49 5.24 -4.90 7.20
CA VAL A 49 5.98 -4.41 6.03
C VAL A 49 6.98 -3.32 6.45
N LEU A 50 6.56 -2.35 7.27
CA LEU A 50 7.46 -1.30 7.76
C LEU A 50 8.66 -1.90 8.48
N GLN A 51 8.42 -2.84 9.41
CA GLN A 51 9.45 -3.50 10.17
C GLN A 51 10.49 -4.17 9.26
N ALA A 52 10.05 -4.86 8.20
CA ALA A 52 10.95 -5.47 7.24
C ALA A 52 11.76 -4.42 6.46
N LEU A 53 11.12 -3.34 6.01
CA LEU A 53 11.75 -2.29 5.20
C LEU A 53 12.72 -1.40 5.98
N THR A 54 12.56 -1.26 7.30
CA THR A 54 13.43 -0.45 8.16
C THR A 54 14.57 -1.24 8.80
N ASN A 55 14.65 -2.54 8.54
CA ASN A 55 15.62 -3.41 9.17
C ASN A 55 17.01 -3.22 8.54
N ASP A 56 17.90 -2.53 9.25
CA ASP A 56 19.21 -2.08 8.76
C ASP A 56 20.40 -2.59 9.58
N GLN A 57 20.18 -3.39 10.63
CA GLN A 57 21.23 -3.89 11.51
C GLN A 57 21.31 -5.43 11.58
N PRO A 58 22.52 -6.01 11.65
CA PRO A 58 22.71 -7.43 11.98
C PRO A 58 22.20 -7.73 13.41
N PRO A 59 21.66 -8.93 13.70
CA PRO A 59 21.57 -10.14 12.87
C PRO A 59 20.36 -10.18 11.92
N ASP A 60 19.54 -9.14 11.94
CA ASP A 60 18.27 -9.10 11.24
C ASP A 60 18.44 -8.78 9.74
N CYS A 61 19.58 -8.23 9.31
CA CYS A 61 20.01 -8.19 7.90
C CYS A 61 21.52 -8.48 7.76
N ASP A 62 21.96 -8.86 6.56
CA ASP A 62 23.35 -9.08 6.18
C ASP A 62 23.77 -8.09 5.07
N PRO A 63 24.58 -7.06 5.39
CA PRO A 63 25.07 -6.10 4.39
C PRO A 63 26.14 -6.69 3.47
N THR A 64 26.71 -7.85 3.81
CA THR A 64 27.77 -8.53 3.06
C THR A 64 27.27 -9.67 2.18
N LEU A 65 25.96 -9.93 2.19
CA LEU A 65 25.35 -10.97 1.37
C LEU A 65 25.65 -10.72 -0.12
N ASN A 66 26.53 -11.53 -0.68
CA ASN A 66 26.88 -11.47 -2.10
C ASN A 66 25.90 -12.32 -2.89
N THR A 67 24.89 -11.67 -3.48
CA THR A 67 24.05 -12.29 -4.51
C THR A 67 24.56 -11.88 -5.90
N PRO A 68 24.24 -12.65 -6.96
CA PRO A 68 24.71 -12.33 -8.32
C PRO A 68 24.24 -10.95 -8.83
N SER A 69 23.13 -10.43 -8.29
CA SER A 69 22.47 -9.21 -8.75
C SER A 69 22.58 -8.03 -7.79
N HIS A 70 22.83 -8.25 -6.50
CA HIS A 70 22.88 -7.19 -5.49
C HIS A 70 23.78 -7.51 -4.29
N ARG A 71 24.21 -6.47 -3.58
CA ARG A 71 25.00 -6.57 -2.35
C ARG A 71 24.15 -6.20 -1.14
N GLY A 72 23.96 -7.16 -0.25
CA GLY A 72 23.22 -7.01 1.00
C GLY A 72 21.69 -7.13 0.84
N ASP A 73 21.02 -7.41 1.96
CA ASP A 73 19.56 -7.53 2.06
C ASP A 73 18.94 -6.55 3.10
N CYS A 74 19.74 -5.57 3.54
CA CYS A 74 19.33 -4.57 4.51
C CYS A 74 18.37 -3.53 3.89
N GLY A 75 17.33 -3.20 4.65
CA GLY A 75 16.43 -2.09 4.37
C GLY A 75 17.05 -0.73 4.68
N GLY A 76 16.31 0.34 4.36
CA GLY A 76 16.77 1.72 4.54
C GLY A 76 15.73 2.56 5.26
N MET A 77 15.93 2.82 6.55
CA MET A 77 14.98 3.55 7.40
C MET A 77 14.58 4.91 6.81
N ALA A 78 15.55 5.66 6.28
CA ALA A 78 15.33 7.01 5.74
C ALA A 78 14.41 7.03 4.50
N ILE A 79 14.33 5.94 3.73
CA ILE A 79 13.50 5.84 2.53
C ILE A 79 12.20 5.08 2.82
N ALA A 80 12.27 4.03 3.66
CA ALA A 80 11.14 3.18 4.02
C ALA A 80 10.01 3.94 4.71
N ILE A 81 10.33 4.76 5.72
CA ILE A 81 9.33 5.52 6.47
C ILE A 81 8.54 6.49 5.59
N PRO A 82 9.17 7.43 4.85
CA PRO A 82 8.41 8.36 4.02
C PRO A 82 7.67 7.66 2.87
N PHE A 83 8.23 6.59 2.30
CA PHE A 83 7.55 5.79 1.28
C PHE A 83 6.24 5.20 1.82
N LEU A 84 6.29 4.51 2.96
CA LEU A 84 5.12 3.82 3.51
C LEU A 84 4.07 4.79 4.05
N ILE A 85 4.49 5.81 4.79
CA ILE A 85 3.58 6.78 5.39
C ILE A 85 2.87 7.61 4.31
N SER A 86 3.61 8.08 3.29
CA SER A 86 2.98 8.81 2.17
C SER A 86 1.96 7.94 1.43
N TYR A 87 2.26 6.65 1.25
CA TYR A 87 1.34 5.70 0.64
C TYR A 87 0.04 5.52 1.45
N LEU A 88 0.14 5.34 2.77
CA LEU A 88 -1.02 5.17 3.66
C LEU A 88 -1.90 6.43 3.71
N ILE A 89 -1.30 7.62 3.73
CA ILE A 89 -2.04 8.88 3.71
C ILE A 89 -2.76 9.04 2.36
N ILE A 90 -2.07 8.88 1.23
CA ILE A 90 -2.67 9.08 -0.08
C ILE A 90 -3.77 8.04 -0.34
N SER A 91 -3.53 6.77 -0.02
CA SER A 91 -4.53 5.70 -0.20
C SER A 91 -5.76 5.92 0.68
N SER A 92 -5.60 6.29 1.95
CA SER A 92 -6.74 6.59 2.83
C SER A 92 -7.56 7.78 2.35
N LEU A 93 -6.93 8.85 1.84
CA LEU A 93 -7.65 9.99 1.26
C LEU A 93 -8.48 9.57 0.04
N VAL A 94 -7.93 8.71 -0.84
CA VAL A 94 -8.67 8.20 -2.00
C VAL A 94 -9.86 7.35 -1.57
N VAL A 95 -9.68 6.44 -0.59
CA VAL A 95 -10.76 5.58 -0.07
C VAL A 95 -11.86 6.41 0.60
N VAL A 96 -11.49 7.38 1.44
CA VAL A 96 -12.45 8.27 2.11
C VAL A 96 -13.21 9.11 1.07
N ASN A 97 -12.54 9.64 0.05
CA ASN A 97 -13.20 10.42 -0.99
C ASN A 97 -14.15 9.55 -1.84
N MET A 98 -13.78 8.31 -2.14
CA MET A 98 -14.69 7.34 -2.77
C MET A 98 -15.92 7.08 -1.89
N TYR A 99 -15.72 6.86 -0.58
CA TYR A 99 -16.80 6.63 0.37
C TYR A 99 -17.78 7.81 0.43
N ILE A 100 -17.27 9.04 0.53
CA ILE A 100 -18.09 10.26 0.50
C ILE A 100 -18.90 10.34 -0.80
N ALA A 101 -18.29 10.05 -1.95
CA ALA A 101 -18.98 10.08 -3.24
C ALA A 101 -20.12 9.04 -3.32
N VAL A 102 -19.91 7.83 -2.79
CA VAL A 102 -20.93 6.77 -2.73
C VAL A 102 -22.08 7.13 -1.79
N VAL A 103 -21.77 7.71 -0.63
CA VAL A 103 -22.79 8.17 0.33
C VAL A 103 -23.62 9.30 -0.29
N MET A 104 -22.96 10.27 -0.93
CA MET A 104 -23.63 11.39 -1.60
C MET A 104 -24.54 10.91 -2.73
N SER A 105 -24.09 9.95 -3.55
CA SER A 105 -24.91 9.41 -4.64
C SER A 105 -26.13 8.64 -4.11
N SER A 106 -25.98 7.96 -2.98
CA SER A 106 -27.07 7.24 -2.30
C SER A 106 -28.14 8.20 -1.77
N PHE A 107 -27.74 9.28 -1.11
CA PHE A 107 -28.66 10.33 -0.68
C PHE A 107 -29.38 10.96 -1.87
N ARG A 108 -28.62 11.32 -2.92
CA ARG A 108 -29.18 11.91 -4.14
C ARG A 108 -30.24 11.01 -4.77
N SER A 109 -30.01 9.70 -4.85
CA SER A 109 -31.01 8.74 -5.37
C SER A 109 -32.29 8.72 -4.53
N HIS A 110 -32.18 8.70 -3.20
CA HIS A 110 -33.35 8.74 -2.31
C HIS A 110 -34.17 10.04 -2.47
N TYR A 111 -33.50 11.19 -2.57
CA TYR A 111 -34.17 12.46 -2.82
C TYR A 111 -34.91 12.46 -4.16
N TYR A 112 -34.31 11.93 -5.24
CA TYR A 112 -34.98 11.83 -6.54
C TYR A 112 -36.22 10.93 -6.49
N THR A 113 -36.17 9.78 -5.82
CA THR A 113 -37.32 8.87 -5.68
C THR A 113 -38.49 9.53 -4.94
N GLN A 114 -38.21 10.34 -3.91
CA GLN A 114 -39.26 11.08 -3.20
C GLN A 114 -39.87 12.20 -4.04
N LEU A 115 -39.07 12.87 -4.88
CA LEU A 115 -39.55 13.88 -5.83
C LEU A 115 -40.46 13.26 -6.89
N SER A 116 -40.08 12.13 -7.49
CA SER A 116 -40.95 11.43 -8.46
C SER A 116 -42.26 10.94 -7.84
N ALA A 117 -42.24 10.51 -6.58
CA ALA A 117 -43.44 10.09 -5.85
C ALA A 117 -44.33 11.28 -5.40
N ARG A 118 -43.77 12.50 -5.30
CA ARG A 118 -44.57 13.72 -5.08
C ARG A 118 -45.23 14.18 -6.37
N GLN A 119 -44.52 14.11 -7.49
CA GLN A 119 -45.03 14.56 -8.79
C GLN A 119 -46.11 13.66 -9.40
N GLN A 120 -46.31 12.44 -8.88
CA GLN A 120 -47.45 11.57 -9.21
C GLN A 120 -48.67 11.81 -8.30
N ARG A 121 -48.52 12.59 -7.22
CA ARG A 121 -49.61 12.96 -6.31
C ARG A 121 -50.23 14.32 -6.63
N ASP A 122 -49.61 15.08 -7.53
CA ASP A 122 -50.13 16.34 -8.10
C ASP A 122 -50.60 16.10 -9.55
#